data_AF-A0A381N426-F1
#
_entry.id   AF-A0A381N426-F1
#
_cell.length_a   1.000
_cell.length_b   1.000
_cell.length_c   1.000
_cell.angle_alpha   90.00
_cell.angle_beta   90.00
_cell.angle_gamma   90.00
#
_symmetry.space_group_name_H-M   'P 1'
#
loop_
_entity.id
_entity.type
_entity.pdbx_description
1 polymer ?
#
loop_
_entity_poly.entity_id
_entity_poly.type
_entity_poly.pdbx_seq_one_letter_code
_entity_poly.pdbx_strand_id
1 'polypeptide(L)'
;MEIFKQGEAELQFEDDRKNETITLTMDPVKGKVVYNANCVSCHNNDPKKQGSIDPQIYGSSKELLSKKINYGKYPKNYRPKRSKKVMPLMPHLDKEIKNLHAFLNAPS
;
A
#
# COMPACT_ATOMS: atom_id res chain seq x y z
N MET A 1 -7.25 41.17 17.13
CA MET A 1 -6.13 40.41 16.57
C MET A 1 -6.48 38.94 16.69
N GLU A 2 -6.42 38.26 15.55
CA GLU A 2 -6.66 36.83 15.32
C GLU A 2 -5.87 35.96 16.32
N ILE A 3 -6.21 34.70 16.62
CA ILE A 3 -6.24 33.56 15.69
C ILE A 3 -7.03 32.37 16.28
N PHE A 4 -7.87 31.78 15.44
CA PHE A 4 -8.60 30.53 15.65
C PHE A 4 -7.65 29.31 15.68
N LYS A 5 -7.96 28.30 16.49
CA LYS A 5 -7.51 26.92 16.24
C LYS A 5 -8.63 25.93 16.57
N GLN A 6 -9.43 25.64 15.54
CA GLN A 6 -10.22 24.41 15.39
C GLN A 6 -9.20 23.26 15.26
N GLY A 7 -9.32 22.06 15.82
CA GLY A 7 -10.47 21.28 16.22
C GLY A 7 -10.20 19.87 15.70
N GLU A 8 -9.51 19.04 16.48
CA GLU A 8 -9.33 17.62 16.18
C GLU A 8 -10.18 16.84 17.19
N ALA A 9 -11.43 16.58 16.81
CA ALA A 9 -12.30 15.70 17.56
C ALA A 9 -11.87 14.26 17.27
N GLU A 10 -11.04 13.70 18.15
CA GLU A 10 -10.73 12.29 18.18
C GLU A 10 -11.94 11.55 18.76
N LEU A 11 -12.72 10.88 17.89
CA LEU A 11 -13.78 9.99 18.35
C LEU A 11 -13.14 8.72 18.93
N GLN A 12 -13.12 8.64 20.26
CA GLN A 12 -12.85 7.42 21.00
C GLN A 12 -14.13 6.58 21.06
N PHE A 13 -14.07 5.37 20.51
CA PHE A 13 -15.07 4.34 20.72
C PHE A 13 -14.45 3.25 21.61
N GLU A 14 -15.00 3.07 22.79
CA GLU A 14 -14.64 2.00 23.72
C GLU A 14 -15.54 0.78 23.45
N ASP A 15 -14.98 -0.33 22.95
CA ASP A 15 -15.65 -1.64 22.87
C ASP A 15 -15.05 -2.55 23.94
N ASP A 16 -15.86 -2.90 24.95
CA ASP A 16 -15.52 -3.66 26.17
C ASP A 16 -15.25 -5.17 25.92
N ARG A 17 -14.65 -5.51 24.78
CA ARG A 17 -14.33 -6.90 24.43
C ARG A 17 -12.85 -7.03 24.13
N LYS A 18 -12.09 -7.25 25.20
CA LYS A 18 -10.70 -7.73 25.21
C LYS A 18 -9.74 -6.85 24.40
N ASN A 19 -9.15 -5.85 25.06
CA ASN A 19 -7.71 -5.50 25.01
C ASN A 19 -6.86 -6.08 23.83
N GLU A 20 -7.29 -5.85 22.60
CA GLU A 20 -6.41 -5.65 21.48
C GLU A 20 -6.74 -4.24 21.05
N THR A 21 -5.83 -3.31 21.32
CA THR A 21 -5.82 -2.06 20.57
C THR A 21 -6.02 -2.46 19.10
N ILE A 22 -7.12 -2.03 18.47
CA ILE A 22 -7.31 -2.18 17.03
C ILE A 22 -6.36 -1.19 16.38
N THR A 23 -5.08 -1.49 16.48
CA THR A 23 -4.05 -0.76 15.80
C THR A 23 -4.18 -1.22 14.36
N LEU A 24 -4.64 -0.32 13.49
CA LEU A 24 -4.52 -0.44 12.04
C LEU A 24 -3.02 -0.32 11.65
N THR A 25 -2.17 -1.11 12.30
CA THR A 25 -0.71 -1.06 12.21
C THR A 25 -0.31 -1.52 10.84
N MET A 26 0.41 -0.61 10.18
CA MET A 26 1.23 -0.95 9.03
C MET A 26 2.28 -1.98 9.48
N ASP A 27 2.16 -3.21 8.98
CA ASP A 27 3.07 -4.31 9.30
C ASP A 27 3.91 -4.66 8.07
N PRO A 28 5.18 -4.23 7.99
CA PRO A 28 6.04 -4.52 6.85
C PRO A 28 6.40 -6.01 6.74
N VAL A 29 6.32 -6.79 7.83
CA VAL A 29 6.55 -8.25 7.80
C VAL A 29 5.38 -8.93 7.10
N LYS A 30 4.14 -8.59 7.48
CA LYS A 30 2.94 -9.04 6.74
C LYS A 30 2.97 -8.55 5.30
N GLY A 31 3.38 -7.30 5.07
CA GLY A 31 3.54 -6.73 3.74
C GLY A 31 4.49 -7.53 2.85
N LYS A 32 5.62 -8.00 3.40
CA LYS A 32 6.56 -8.87 2.71
C LYS A 32 5.95 -10.21 2.34
N VAL A 33 5.17 -10.81 3.24
CA VAL A 33 4.45 -12.08 2.96
C VAL A 33 3.47 -11.90 1.81
N VAL A 34 2.65 -10.84 1.86
CA VAL A 34 1.69 -10.53 0.78
C VAL A 34 2.42 -10.25 -0.54
N TYR A 35 3.53 -9.51 -0.51
CA TYR A 35 4.34 -9.24 -1.69
C TYR A 35 4.88 -10.51 -2.34
N ASN A 36 5.49 -11.39 -1.53
CA ASN A 36 6.05 -12.65 -1.99
C ASN A 36 4.99 -13.59 -2.56
N ALA A 37 3.79 -13.61 -1.99
CA ALA A 37 2.72 -14.47 -2.46
C ALA A 37 2.08 -14.00 -3.78
N ASN A 38 2.07 -12.68 -4.04
CA ASN A 38 1.20 -12.10 -5.09
C ASN A 38 1.94 -11.31 -6.17
N CYS A 39 3.14 -10.79 -5.90
CA CYS A 39 3.77 -9.78 -6.76
C CYS A 39 5.00 -10.31 -7.51
N VAL A 40 5.73 -11.26 -6.94
CA VAL A 40 7.06 -11.70 -7.43
C VAL A 40 7.04 -12.53 -8.71
N SER A 41 5.86 -12.94 -9.19
CA SER A 41 5.74 -13.61 -10.50
C SER A 41 6.09 -12.67 -11.65
N CYS A 42 5.85 -11.37 -11.49
CA CYS A 42 6.09 -10.35 -12.51
C CYS A 42 7.11 -9.29 -12.06
N HIS A 43 7.12 -8.96 -10.76
CA HIS A 43 8.08 -8.07 -10.13
C HIS A 43 9.26 -8.86 -9.56
N ASN A 44 10.35 -8.17 -9.23
CA ASN A 44 11.52 -8.81 -8.63
C ASN A 44 11.29 -9.12 -7.15
N ASN A 45 11.90 -10.17 -6.58
CA ASN A 45 11.88 -10.42 -5.13
C ASN A 45 12.39 -9.21 -4.32
N ASP A 46 13.36 -8.48 -4.88
CA ASP A 46 13.79 -7.18 -4.38
C ASP A 46 12.98 -6.07 -5.07
N PRO A 47 12.05 -5.38 -4.39
CA PRO A 47 11.17 -4.40 -5.01
C PRO A 47 11.90 -3.18 -5.58
N LYS A 48 13.19 -2.97 -5.25
CA LYS A 48 14.04 -1.92 -5.79
C LYS A 48 14.59 -2.26 -7.18
N LYS A 49 14.54 -3.52 -7.58
CA LYS A 49 15.10 -4.02 -8.86
C LYS A 49 14.01 -4.24 -9.90
N GLN A 50 14.43 -4.18 -11.16
CA GLN A 50 13.58 -4.49 -12.30
C GLN A 50 13.12 -5.96 -12.23
N GLY A 51 11.82 -6.19 -12.41
CA GLY A 51 11.24 -7.52 -12.52
C GLY A 51 11.37 -8.11 -13.92
N SER A 52 11.03 -9.40 -14.05
CA SER A 52 11.02 -10.12 -15.33
C SER A 52 10.00 -9.54 -16.33
N ILE A 53 8.87 -9.04 -15.83
CA ILE A 53 7.75 -8.58 -16.67
C ILE A 53 7.40 -7.11 -16.36
N ASP A 54 7.39 -6.75 -15.08
CA ASP A 54 6.91 -5.45 -14.59
C ASP A 54 8.01 -4.68 -13.84
N PRO A 55 7.91 -3.33 -13.78
CA PRO A 55 8.99 -2.48 -13.28
C PRO A 55 9.21 -2.64 -11.77
N GLN A 56 10.33 -2.10 -11.27
CA GLN A 56 10.53 -1.91 -9.84
C GLN A 56 9.39 -1.06 -9.23
N ILE A 57 8.96 -1.40 -8.01
CA ILE A 57 7.84 -0.75 -7.33
C ILE A 57 8.16 -0.26 -5.91
N TYR A 58 9.43 -0.27 -5.51
CA TYR A 58 9.86 0.37 -4.28
C TYR A 58 9.46 1.85 -4.26
N GLY A 59 9.09 2.36 -3.09
CA GLY A 59 8.66 3.75 -2.93
C GLY A 59 7.24 4.02 -3.45
N SER A 60 6.45 3.00 -3.78
CA SER A 60 5.09 3.19 -4.29
C SER A 60 4.20 3.81 -3.21
N SER A 61 3.47 4.86 -3.58
CA SER A 61 2.50 5.49 -2.69
C SER A 61 1.29 4.60 -2.46
N LYS A 62 0.62 4.78 -1.32
CA LYS A 62 -0.61 4.04 -0.99
C LYS A 62 -1.72 4.24 -2.04
N GLU A 63 -1.86 5.45 -2.56
CA GLU A 63 -2.84 5.77 -3.62
C GLU A 63 -2.52 5.01 -4.91
N LEU A 64 -1.24 4.97 -5.31
CA LEU A 64 -0.80 4.22 -6.48
C LEU A 64 -1.12 2.74 -6.32
N LEU A 65 -0.78 2.15 -5.16
CA LEU A 65 -1.06 0.75 -4.86
C LEU A 65 -2.57 0.47 -4.93
N SER A 66 -3.39 1.25 -4.24
CA SER A 66 -4.85 1.08 -4.25
C SER A 66 -5.45 1.18 -5.65
N LYS A 67 -5.11 2.24 -6.40
CA LYS A 67 -5.65 2.42 -7.75
C LYS A 67 -5.20 1.33 -8.71
N LYS A 68 -3.95 0.89 -8.60
CA LYS A 68 -3.39 -0.11 -9.50
C LYS A 68 -3.91 -1.51 -9.20
N ILE A 69 -3.92 -1.92 -7.93
CA ILE A 69 -4.33 -3.25 -7.48
C ILE A 69 -5.83 -3.46 -7.66
N ASN A 70 -6.65 -2.47 -7.30
CA ASN A 70 -8.12 -2.63 -7.32
C ASN A 70 -8.72 -2.33 -8.70
N TYR A 71 -8.17 -1.36 -9.43
CA TYR A 71 -8.81 -0.82 -10.63
C TYR A 71 -7.92 -0.82 -11.88
N GLY A 72 -6.65 -1.23 -11.78
CA GLY A 72 -5.71 -1.20 -12.90
C GLY A 72 -5.37 0.21 -13.39
N LYS A 73 -5.76 1.23 -12.62
CA LYS A 73 -5.63 2.66 -12.95
C LYS A 73 -4.43 3.27 -12.23
N TYR A 74 -4.07 4.47 -12.64
CA TYR A 74 -3.01 5.27 -12.03
C TYR A 74 -3.60 6.53 -11.37
N PRO A 75 -2.93 7.10 -10.34
CA PRO A 75 -3.25 8.42 -9.81
C PRO A 75 -3.22 9.51 -10.89
N LYS A 76 -3.87 10.64 -10.62
CA LYS A 76 -3.82 11.80 -11.52
C LYS A 76 -2.37 12.26 -11.63
N ASN A 77 -1.93 12.62 -12.84
CA ASN A 77 -0.56 13.04 -13.15
C ASN A 77 0.54 11.99 -12.92
N TYR A 78 0.19 10.72 -12.66
CA TYR A 78 1.17 9.66 -12.59
C TYR A 78 1.59 9.20 -13.99
N ARG A 79 2.89 9.18 -14.26
CA ARG A 79 3.45 8.66 -15.52
C ARG A 79 3.86 7.19 -15.33
N PRO A 80 3.21 6.23 -16.01
CA PRO A 80 3.59 4.82 -15.92
C PRO A 80 5.02 4.58 -16.39
N LYS A 81 5.75 3.75 -15.65
CA LYS A 81 7.13 3.34 -16.02
C LYS A 81 7.18 2.48 -17.30
N ARG A 82 6.06 1.93 -17.74
CA ARG A 82 5.90 1.20 -19.01
C ARG A 82 4.49 1.34 -19.57
N SER A 83 4.33 1.06 -20.87
CA SER A 83 3.06 1.21 -21.61
C SER A 83 2.13 -0.01 -21.54
N LYS A 84 2.66 -1.21 -21.32
CA LYS A 84 1.88 -2.46 -21.28
C LYS A 84 1.05 -2.58 -19.99
N LYS A 85 -0.18 -3.08 -20.10
CA LYS A 85 -1.14 -3.25 -19.00
C LYS A 85 -1.45 -4.74 -18.75
N VAL A 86 -0.47 -5.49 -18.24
CA VAL A 86 -0.64 -6.95 -18.00
C VAL A 86 -0.88 -7.30 -16.54
N MET A 87 -0.68 -6.36 -15.61
CA MET A 87 -0.89 -6.61 -14.18
C MET A 87 -2.38 -6.91 -13.91
N PRO A 88 -2.72 -8.10 -13.39
CA PRO A 88 -4.10 -8.47 -13.07
C PRO A 88 -4.63 -7.64 -11.89
N LEU A 89 -5.95 -7.52 -11.82
CA LEU A 89 -6.62 -6.92 -10.67
C LEU A 89 -6.62 -7.90 -9.50
N MET A 90 -6.33 -7.40 -8.31
CA MET A 90 -6.32 -8.19 -7.07
C MET A 90 -7.09 -7.47 -5.97
N PRO A 91 -8.40 -7.17 -6.17
CA PRO A 91 -9.19 -6.39 -5.20
C PRO A 91 -9.34 -7.06 -3.83
N HIS A 92 -9.12 -8.37 -3.74
CA HIS A 92 -9.08 -9.10 -2.47
C HIS A 92 -7.92 -8.65 -1.55
N LEU A 93 -6.89 -7.97 -2.09
CA LEU A 93 -5.77 -7.42 -1.34
C LEU A 93 -6.01 -6.01 -0.79
N ASP A 94 -7.21 -5.44 -0.94
CA ASP A 94 -7.47 -4.05 -0.54
C ASP A 94 -7.13 -3.78 0.95
N LYS A 95 -7.47 -4.73 1.82
CA LYS A 95 -7.15 -4.68 3.25
C LYS A 95 -5.65 -4.74 3.53
N GLU A 96 -4.87 -5.33 2.63
CA GLU A 96 -3.42 -5.50 2.76
C GLU A 96 -2.60 -4.34 2.17
N ILE A 97 -3.25 -3.36 1.51
CA ILE A 97 -2.54 -2.23 0.89
C ILE A 97 -1.69 -1.47 1.92
N LYS A 98 -2.16 -1.33 3.16
CA LYS A 98 -1.39 -0.67 4.24
C LYS A 98 -0.08 -1.43 4.55
N ASN A 99 -0.14 -2.75 4.61
CA ASN A 99 1.01 -3.62 4.89
C ASN A 99 1.98 -3.65 3.71
N LEU A 100 1.45 -3.79 2.48
CA LEU A 100 2.25 -3.70 1.25
C LEU A 100 2.97 -2.35 1.15
N HIS A 101 2.26 -1.25 1.43
CA HIS A 101 2.86 0.08 1.46
C HIS A 101 3.99 0.17 2.48
N ALA A 102 3.80 -0.39 3.69
CA ALA A 102 4.81 -0.42 4.73
C ALA A 102 6.08 -1.15 4.27
N PHE A 103 5.92 -2.34 3.68
CA PHE A 103 7.03 -3.15 3.18
C PHE A 103 7.78 -2.44 2.03
N LEU A 104 7.07 -1.91 1.04
CA LEU A 104 7.65 -1.29 -0.15
C LEU A 104 8.36 0.05 0.13
N ASN A 105 8.22 0.59 1.35
CA ASN A 105 8.84 1.84 1.78
C ASN A 105 9.76 1.64 3.00
N ALA A 106 9.92 0.41 3.50
CA ALA A 106 10.81 0.14 4.63
C ALA A 106 12.27 0.47 4.25
N PRO A 107 13.07 0.98 5.21
CA PRO A 107 14.51 1.08 5.04
C PRO A 107 15.10 -0.33 4.84
N SER A 108 16.15 -0.41 4.03
CA SER A 108 16.84 -1.66 3.66
C SER A 108 18.12 -1.84 4.42
#